data_AF-A0A3Q3WSP5-F1
#
_entry.id   AF-A0A3Q3WSP5-F1
#
_cell.length_a   1.000
_cell.length_b   1.000
_cell.length_c   1.000
_cell.angle_alpha   90.00
_cell.angle_beta   90.00
_cell.angle_gamma   90.00
#
_symmetry.space_group_name_H-M   'P 1'
#
loop_
_entity.id
_entity.type
_entity.pdbx_description
1 polymer ?
#
loop_
_entity_poly.entity_id
_entity_poly.type
_entity_poly.pdbx_seq_one_letter_code
_entity_poly.pdbx_strand_id
1 'polypeptide(L)'
;MPKRGLDLSACEVFRFYRLIAIKDLVEPLSMIVPRKESGIFQEDLYPMTAGNQAAMTAQEWLLGINREQTGHQRHSWSRGGSARSAHTGSDDGGVSFKHPEVSLS
;
A
#
# COMPACT_ATOMS: atom_id res chain seq x y z
N MET A 1 -7.43 9.35 2.95
CA MET A 1 -6.08 9.92 2.79
C MET A 1 -5.10 8.79 2.43
N PRO A 2 -4.19 8.94 1.45
CA PRO A 2 -3.12 7.96 1.22
C PRO A 2 -2.22 7.83 2.44
N LYS A 3 -1.64 6.65 2.71
CA LYS A 3 -0.75 6.41 3.87
C LYS A 3 0.43 7.39 3.93
N ARG A 4 0.90 7.86 2.78
CA ARG A 4 1.98 8.84 2.69
C ARG A 4 1.62 10.23 3.25
N GLY A 5 0.33 10.56 3.36
CA GLY A 5 -0.16 11.83 3.87
C GLY A 5 -0.49 11.86 5.37
N LEU A 6 -0.17 10.79 6.09
CA LEU A 6 -0.37 10.68 7.53
C LEU A 6 0.80 11.29 8.31
N ASP A 7 0.50 11.84 9.49
CA ASP A 7 1.50 12.31 10.43
C ASP A 7 2.10 11.15 11.23
N LEU A 8 3.30 10.75 10.84
CA LEU A 8 4.01 9.63 11.47
C LEU A 8 4.46 9.95 12.90
N SER A 9 4.78 11.22 13.17
CA SER A 9 5.29 11.66 14.47
C SER A 9 4.22 11.54 15.54
N ALA A 10 2.96 11.78 15.15
CA ALA A 10 1.78 11.63 15.99
C ALA A 10 1.25 10.18 16.04
N CYS A 11 1.89 9.21 15.38
CA CYS A 11 1.38 7.84 15.25
C CYS A 11 -0.03 7.79 14.62
N GLU A 12 -0.30 8.67 13.66
CA GLU A 12 -1.56 8.68 12.92
C GLU A 12 -1.61 7.53 11.92
N VAL A 13 -2.61 6.65 12.06
CA VAL A 13 -2.78 5.48 11.20
C VAL A 13 -3.85 5.68 10.13
N PHE A 14 -4.74 6.65 10.33
CA PHE A 14 -5.80 6.98 9.38
C PHE A 14 -6.33 8.41 9.57
N ARG A 15 -6.88 9.00 8.51
CA ARG A 15 -7.56 10.30 8.56
C ARG A 15 -8.85 10.26 7.75
N PHE A 16 -9.98 10.41 8.44
CA PHE A 16 -11.28 10.66 7.82
C PHE A 16 -11.43 12.14 7.50
N TYR A 17 -12.32 12.44 6.56
CA TYR A 17 -12.77 13.80 6.29
C TYR A 17 -14.28 13.83 6.50
N ARG A 18 -14.70 14.49 7.58
CA ARG A 18 -16.10 14.68 7.90
C ARG A 18 -16.60 15.92 7.18
N LEU A 19 -17.62 15.75 6.34
CA LEU A 19 -18.36 16.89 5.79
C LEU A 19 -19.32 17.42 6.85
N ILE A 20 -19.22 18.71 7.17
CA ILE A 20 -20.16 19.45 8.00
C ILE A 20 -21.01 20.29 7.06
N ALA A 21 -22.07 19.66 6.53
CA ALA A 21 -22.91 20.24 5.47
C ALA A 21 -23.55 21.58 5.84
N ILE A 22 -23.88 21.79 7.12
CA ILE A 22 -24.51 23.04 7.59
C ILE A 22 -23.53 24.23 7.55
N LYS A 23 -22.21 23.95 7.55
CA LYS A 23 -21.16 24.97 7.60
C LYS A 23 -20.32 25.01 6.32
N ASP A 24 -20.72 24.27 5.28
CA ASP A 24 -19.93 24.07 4.04
C ASP A 24 -18.44 23.78 4.30
N LEU A 25 -18.17 23.02 5.37
CA LEU A 25 -16.82 22.79 5.89
C LEU A 25 -16.49 21.30 5.85
N VAL A 26 -15.24 20.97 5.54
CA VAL A 26 -14.69 19.62 5.69
C VAL A 26 -13.67 19.62 6.82
N GLU A 27 -13.92 18.80 7.84
CA GLU A 27 -13.03 18.68 8.99
C GLU A 27 -12.25 17.35 8.94
N PRO A 28 -10.91 17.37 9.05
CA PRO A 28 -10.11 16.16 9.19
C PRO A 28 -10.29 15.55 10.58
N LEU A 29 -10.50 14.23 10.63
CA LEU A 29 -10.56 13.45 11.86
C LEU A 29 -9.47 12.36 11.84
N SER A 30 -8.46 12.55 12.68
CA SER A 30 -7.29 11.66 12.78
C SER A 30 -7.55 10.48 13.73
N MET A 31 -7.18 9.28 13.28
CA MET A 31 -7.05 8.10 14.14
C MET A 31 -5.59 7.95 14.53
N ILE A 32 -5.32 8.09 15.83
CA ILE A 32 -3.98 8.04 16.40
C ILE A 32 -3.86 6.81 17.28
N VAL A 33 -2.77 6.07 17.14
CA VAL A 33 -2.42 4.99 18.07
C VAL A 33 -1.64 5.60 19.24
N PRO A 34 -2.11 5.47 20.49
CA PRO A 34 -1.38 5.98 21.64
C PRO A 34 -0.07 5.21 21.82
N ARG A 35 1.05 5.93 21.80
CA ARG A 35 2.42 5.41 21.98
C ARG A 35 3.15 6.26 23.01
N LYS A 36 4.10 5.65 23.73
CA LYS A 36 4.89 6.30 24.79
C LYS A 36 5.87 7.33 24.22
N GLU A 37 6.46 7.03 23.06
CA GLU A 37 7.43 7.88 22.38
C GLU A 37 6.82 8.35 21.05
N SER A 38 6.16 9.51 21.09
CA SER A 38 5.80 10.26 19.89
C SER A 38 7.06 10.95 19.31
N GLY A 39 7.05 11.26 18.02
CA GLY A 39 8.20 11.86 17.33
C GLY A 39 9.22 10.86 16.77
N ILE A 40 9.12 9.57 17.13
CA ILE A 40 9.93 8.48 16.56
C ILE A 40 9.06 7.67 15.60
N PHE A 41 9.64 7.23 14.49
CA PHE A 41 8.94 6.36 13.54
C PHE A 41 8.72 4.96 14.15
N GLN A 42 7.49 4.48 14.05
CA GLN A 42 7.05 3.19 14.59
C GLN A 42 6.80 2.21 13.45
N GLU A 43 7.78 1.36 13.12
CA GLU A 43 7.74 0.48 11.93
C GLU A 43 6.54 -0.48 11.92
N ASP A 44 6.11 -0.92 13.10
CA ASP A 44 4.99 -1.83 13.31
C ASP A 44 3.64 -1.22 12.94
N LEU A 45 3.49 0.10 13.00
CA LEU A 45 2.26 0.81 12.61
C LEU A 45 2.12 0.99 11.09
N TYR A 46 3.21 0.84 10.35
CA TYR A 46 3.27 1.18 8.93
C TYR A 46 3.84 0.01 8.11
N PRO A 47 3.05 -1.08 7.93
CA PRO A 47 3.45 -2.20 7.09
C PRO A 47 3.62 -1.76 5.63
N MET A 48 4.16 -2.66 4.81
CA MET A 48 4.23 -2.49 3.36
C MET A 48 2.86 -2.09 2.81
N THR A 49 2.79 -0.91 2.20
CA THR A 49 1.56 -0.37 1.64
C THR A 49 1.70 -0.16 0.15
N ALA A 50 0.59 -0.21 -0.58
CA ALA A 50 0.57 -0.03 -2.02
C ALA A 50 1.35 1.24 -2.44
N GLY A 51 2.26 1.06 -3.39
CA GLY A 51 2.98 2.16 -4.03
C GLY A 51 2.08 3.01 -4.93
N ASN A 52 2.69 3.99 -5.59
CA ASN A 52 2.03 4.79 -6.64
C ASN A 52 2.15 4.15 -8.03
N GLN A 53 2.78 2.99 -8.15
CA GLN A 53 2.93 2.27 -9.40
C GLN A 53 1.86 1.19 -9.49
N ALA A 54 1.22 1.10 -10.66
CA ALA A 54 0.29 0.02 -10.93
C ALA A 54 1.05 -1.32 -11.02
N ALA A 55 0.43 -2.39 -10.53
CA ALA A 55 1.00 -3.75 -10.59
C ALA A 55 1.12 -4.28 -12.03
N MET A 56 0.24 -3.81 -12.91
CA MET A 56 0.16 -4.20 -14.31
C MET A 56 -0.52 -3.10 -15.12
N THR A 57 -0.41 -3.21 -16.44
CA THR A 57 -1.15 -2.37 -17.38
C THR A 57 -2.61 -2.82 -17.50
N ALA A 58 -3.47 -1.94 -18.00
CA ALA A 58 -4.88 -2.28 -18.26
C ALA A 58 -5.02 -3.44 -19.27
N GLN A 59 -4.15 -3.49 -20.29
CA GLN A 59 -4.17 -4.55 -21.30
C GLN A 59 -3.89 -5.93 -20.68
N GLU A 60 -2.88 -6.01 -19.80
CA GLU A 60 -2.55 -7.25 -19.11
C GLU A 60 -3.70 -7.74 -18.23
N TRP A 61 -4.35 -6.83 -17.51
CA TRP A 61 -5.54 -7.15 -16.71
C TRP A 61 -6.69 -7.69 -17.56
N LEU A 62 -6.97 -7.05 -18.71
CA LEU A 62 -8.00 -7.51 -19.65
C LEU A 62 -7.71 -8.89 -20.26
N LEU A 63 -6.44 -9.27 -20.35
CA LEU A 63 -6.00 -10.60 -20.77
C LEU A 63 -6.04 -11.64 -19.63
N GLY A 64 -6.55 -11.25 -18.45
CA GLY A 64 -6.69 -12.13 -17.29
C GLY A 64 -5.41 -12.30 -16.46
N ILE A 65 -4.37 -11.49 -16.70
CA ILE A 65 -3.16 -11.52 -15.87
C ILE A 65 -3.49 -10.95 -14.49
N ASN A 66 -3.04 -11.63 -13.43
CA ASN A 66 -3.16 -11.17 -12.06
C ASN A 66 -1.77 -11.05 -11.41
N ARG A 67 -1.46 -9.88 -10.85
CA ARG A 67 -0.18 -9.56 -10.20
C ARG A 67 -0.46 -8.83 -8.89
N GLU A 68 0.32 -9.15 -7.88
CA GLU A 68 0.27 -8.46 -6.60
C GLU A 68 0.76 -7.02 -6.73
N GLN A 69 0.21 -6.11 -5.92
CA GLN A 69 0.70 -4.75 -5.83
C GLN A 69 2.08 -4.72 -5.20
N THR A 70 3.01 -3.98 -5.82
CA THR A 70 4.32 -3.73 -5.23
C THR A 70 4.17 -2.80 -4.03
N GLY A 71 4.25 -3.40 -2.84
CA GLY A 71 4.32 -2.66 -1.59
C GLY A 71 5.57 -1.78 -1.52
N HIS A 72 5.49 -0.64 -0.85
CA HIS A 72 6.63 0.24 -0.57
C HIS A 72 6.62 0.62 0.92
N GLN A 73 7.74 0.41 1.63
CA GLN A 73 7.97 0.97 2.97
C GLN A 73 8.79 2.24 2.85
N ARG A 74 8.41 3.28 3.59
CA ARG A 74 9.08 4.60 3.53
C ARG A 74 10.57 4.55 3.93
N HIS A 75 11.00 3.59 4.74
CA HIS A 75 12.42 3.44 5.15
C HIS A 75 13.39 3.15 4.01
N SER A 76 12.93 2.66 2.85
CA SER A 76 13.82 2.40 1.71
C SER A 76 14.22 3.66 0.93
N TRP A 77 13.61 4.82 1.23
CA TRP A 77 13.87 6.08 0.50
C TRP A 77 15.13 6.81 0.99
N SER A 78 15.64 6.53 2.19
CA SER A 78 16.80 7.25 2.77
C SER A 78 18.16 6.68 2.38
N ARG A 79 18.23 5.57 1.63
CA ARG A 79 19.50 5.05 1.09
C ARG A 79 19.55 5.31 -0.40
N GLY A 80 20.02 6.51 -0.77
CA GLY A 80 20.49 6.77 -2.12
C GLY A 80 21.57 5.74 -2.50
N GLY A 81 21.28 4.93 -3.52
CA GLY A 81 22.18 3.90 -4.01
C GLY A 81 21.69 3.38 -5.34
N SER A 82 22.30 3.88 -6.41
CA SER A 82 22.31 3.41 -7.80
C SER A 82 21.43 2.18 -8.09
N ALA A 83 20.39 2.38 -8.89
CA ALA A 83 19.58 1.31 -9.47
C ALA A 83 20.48 0.39 -10.32
N ARG A 84 21.00 -0.67 -9.70
CA ARG A 84 21.58 -1.78 -10.45
C ARG A 84 20.43 -2.57 -11.06
N SER A 85 20.38 -2.52 -12.39
CA SER A 85 19.53 -3.35 -13.24
C SER A 85 19.53 -4.79 -12.74
N ALA A 86 18.39 -5.25 -12.24
CA ALA A 86 18.17 -6.66 -11.93
C ALA A 86 18.16 -7.43 -13.25
N HIS A 87 19.18 -8.26 -13.46
CA HIS A 87 19.17 -9.29 -14.50
C HIS A 87 18.00 -10.24 -14.23
N THR A 88 17.22 -10.49 -15.27
CA THR A 88 16.13 -11.48 -15.30
C THR A 88 16.73 -12.87 -15.16
N GLY A 89 16.67 -13.44 -13.96
CA GLY A 89 16.79 -14.88 -13.74
C GLY A 89 15.46 -15.53 -14.07
N SER A 90 15.43 -16.25 -15.17
CA SER A 90 14.36 -17.16 -15.56
C SER A 90 14.38 -18.38 -14.63
N ASP A 91 13.48 -18.41 -13.64
CA ASP A 91 13.15 -19.61 -12.88
C ASP A 91 11.71 -20.03 -13.23
N ASP A 92 11.60 -21.04 -14.08
CA ASP A 92 10.38 -21.80 -14.37
C ASP A 92 9.95 -22.60 -13.12
N GLY A 93 9.29 -21.92 -12.20
CA GLY A 93 8.62 -22.51 -11.04
C GLY A 93 7.11 -22.42 -11.18
N GLY A 94 6.52 -23.21 -12.07
CA GLY A 94 5.08 -23.25 -12.29
C GLY A 94 4.29 -23.63 -11.03
N VAL A 95 3.62 -22.66 -10.42
CA VAL A 95 2.62 -22.92 -9.37
C VAL A 95 1.27 -23.14 -10.05
N SER A 96 0.86 -24.40 -10.17
CA SER A 96 -0.45 -24.80 -10.68
C SER A 96 -1.51 -24.60 -9.59
N PHE A 97 -2.35 -23.57 -9.75
CA PHE A 97 -3.57 -23.43 -8.95
C PHE A 97 -4.70 -24.19 -9.65
N LYS A 98 -5.19 -25.26 -9.00
CA LYS A 98 -6.40 -25.95 -9.44
C LYS A 98 -7.62 -25.06 -9.19
N HIS A 99 -8.35 -24.72 -10.25
CA HIS A 99 -9.69 -24.14 -10.14
C HIS A 99 -10.66 -25.16 -9.53
N PRO A 100 -11.50 -24.78 -8.56
CA PRO A 100 -12.61 -25.63 -8.14
C PRO A 100 -13.71 -25.61 -9.22
N GLU A 101 -14.06 -26.79 -9.73
CA GLU A 101 -15.25 -26.99 -10.55
C GLU A 101 -16.49 -26.65 -9.71
N VAL A 102 -17.29 -25.70 -10.20
CA VAL A 102 -18.60 -25.39 -9.63
C VAL A 102 -19.63 -26.14 -10.47
N SER A 103 -20.07 -27.30 -10.00
CA SER A 103 -21.21 -28.00 -10.59
C SER A 103 -22.49 -27.22 -10.28
N LEU A 104 -23.10 -26.67 -11.33
CA LEU A 104 -24.48 -26.19 -11.27
C LEU A 104 -25.42 -27.39 -11.48
N SER A 105 -26.34 -27.58 -10.54
CA SER A 105 -27.48 -28.49 -10.63
C SER A 105 -28.62 -27.89 -11.44
#